data_AF-A0A2X2BCY4-F1
#
_entry.id   AF-A0A2X2BCY4-F1
#
_cell.length_a   1.000
_cell.length_b   1.000
_cell.length_c   1.000
_cell.angle_alpha   90.00
_cell.angle_beta   90.00
_cell.angle_gamma   90.00
#
_symmetry.space_group_name_H-M   'P 1'
#
loop_
_entity.id
_entity.type
_entity.pdbx_description
1 polymer ?
#
loop_
_entity_poly.entity_id
_entity_poly.type
_entity_poly.pdbx_seq_one_letter_code
_entity_poly.pdbx_strand_id
1 'polypeptide(L)'
;MLRTITTIISFSSGAPGGIFAPTLALGTLFGSAFGLMATYLFPDYQIQIGTFAIAGMGALFAATVRAPLTGIVLVLEMTDNYQLILPMIITCLGATMLAQLLGGRPIYTVLLERILQRSEAKEKTEAPKEPL
;
A
#
# COMPACT_ATOMS: atom_id res chain seq x y z
N MET A 1 -12.00 -7.17 -6.44
CA MET A 1 -11.59 -7.13 -7.86
C MET A 1 -12.04 -5.87 -8.60
N LEU A 2 -13.27 -5.38 -8.45
CA LEU A 2 -13.66 -4.11 -9.11
C LEU A 2 -12.80 -2.92 -8.63
N ARG A 3 -12.63 -2.77 -7.31
CA ARG A 3 -11.84 -1.67 -6.72
C ARG A 3 -10.37 -1.67 -7.12
N THR A 4 -9.73 -2.83 -7.30
CA THR A 4 -8.33 -2.89 -7.77
C THR A 4 -8.23 -2.34 -9.18
N ILE A 5 -9.14 -2.74 -10.07
CA ILE A 5 -9.18 -2.29 -11.47
C ILE A 5 -9.45 -0.78 -11.54
N THR A 6 -10.47 -0.29 -10.82
CA THR A 6 -10.79 1.15 -10.80
C THR A 6 -9.63 1.98 -10.27
N THR A 7 -8.92 1.50 -9.23
CA THR A 7 -7.77 2.21 -8.65
C THR A 7 -6.62 2.33 -9.64
N ILE A 8 -6.30 1.25 -10.36
CA ILE A 8 -5.24 1.25 -11.38
C ILE A 8 -5.60 2.23 -12.51
N ILE A 9 -6.86 2.22 -12.97
CA ILE A 9 -7.33 3.11 -14.04
C ILE A 9 -7.30 4.58 -13.58
N SER A 10 -7.88 4.90 -12.42
CA SER A 10 -7.92 6.27 -11.91
C SER A 10 -6.53 6.83 -11.61
N PHE A 11 -5.64 6.03 -11.04
CA PHE A 11 -4.27 6.48 -10.75
C PHE A 11 -3.43 6.64 -12.02
N SER A 12 -3.61 5.76 -13.00
CA SER A 12 -2.91 5.86 -14.29
C SER A 12 -3.42 7.01 -15.16
N SER A 13 -4.65 7.48 -14.94
CA SER A 13 -5.24 8.61 -15.66
C SER A 13 -4.62 9.97 -15.31
N GLY A 14 -3.76 10.05 -14.29
CA GLY A 14 -3.13 11.32 -13.88
C GLY A 14 -4.09 12.30 -13.20
N ALA A 15 -5.27 11.84 -12.78
CA ALA A 15 -6.18 12.65 -11.97
C ALA A 15 -5.50 13.00 -10.63
N PRO A 16 -5.63 14.23 -10.13
CA PRO A 16 -5.07 14.61 -8.83
C PRO A 16 -5.71 13.77 -7.72
N GLY A 17 -4.99 12.77 -7.23
CA GLY A 17 -5.47 11.82 -6.23
C GLY A 17 -4.35 10.98 -5.64
N GLY A 18 -4.44 10.70 -4.34
CA GLY A 18 -3.48 9.87 -3.63
C GLY A 18 -3.78 8.36 -3.75
N ILE A 19 -2.73 7.53 -3.79
CA ILE A 19 -2.83 6.06 -3.71
C ILE A 19 -3.24 5.54 -2.32
N PHE A 20 -3.29 6.44 -1.34
CA PHE A 20 -3.39 6.14 0.08
C PHE A 20 -4.67 5.36 0.44
N ALA A 21 -5.83 6.00 0.31
CA ALA A 21 -7.13 5.39 0.66
C ALA A 21 -7.48 4.14 -0.18
N PRO A 22 -7.17 4.09 -1.49
CA PRO A 22 -7.33 2.86 -2.26
C PRO A 22 -6.51 1.68 -1.72
N THR A 23 -5.25 1.93 -1.35
CA THR A 23 -4.36 0.89 -0.81
C THR A 23 -4.89 0.35 0.51
N LEU A 24 -5.34 1.22 1.42
CA LEU A 24 -5.96 0.78 2.67
C LEU A 24 -7.20 -0.09 2.42
N ALA A 25 -8.12 0.36 1.56
CA ALA A 25 -9.34 -0.40 1.28
C ALA A 25 -9.06 -1.76 0.63
N LEU A 26 -8.06 -1.85 -0.24
CA LEU A 26 -7.63 -3.12 -0.82
C LEU A 26 -7.02 -4.04 0.23
N GLY A 27 -6.20 -3.50 1.13
CA GLY A 27 -5.65 -4.22 2.26
C GLY A 27 -6.74 -4.77 3.18
N THR A 28 -7.77 -3.96 3.49
CA THR A 28 -8.92 -4.40 4.29
C THR A 28 -9.66 -5.55 3.62
N LEU A 29 -9.94 -5.46 2.31
CA LEU A 29 -10.63 -6.52 1.59
C LEU A 29 -9.84 -7.83 1.59
N PHE A 30 -8.53 -7.75 1.35
CA PHE A 30 -7.66 -8.93 1.36
C PHE A 30 -7.56 -9.54 2.76
N GLY A 31 -7.42 -8.70 3.78
CA GLY A 31 -7.43 -9.11 5.19
C GLY A 31 -8.74 -9.78 5.59
N SER A 32 -9.90 -9.23 5.19
CA SER A 32 -11.20 -9.84 5.45
C SER A 32 -11.36 -11.20 4.76
N ALA A 33 -10.91 -11.31 3.50
CA ALA A 33 -10.94 -12.58 2.78
C ALA A 33 -10.05 -13.65 3.46
N PHE A 34 -8.86 -13.25 3.92
CA PHE A 34 -7.99 -14.12 4.70
C PHE A 34 -8.62 -14.50 6.04
N GLY A 35 -9.23 -13.56 6.76
CA GLY A 35 -9.92 -13.80 8.02
C GLY A 35 -11.06 -14.81 7.86
N LEU A 36 -11.87 -14.68 6.82
CA LEU A 36 -12.92 -15.65 6.49
C LEU A 36 -12.38 -17.06 6.26
N MET A 37 -11.29 -17.18 5.50
CA MET A 37 -10.63 -18.46 5.28
C MET A 37 -10.05 -19.04 6.58
N ALA A 38 -9.47 -18.19 7.43
CA ALA A 38 -8.93 -18.59 8.72
C ALA A 38 -10.01 -19.10 9.67
N THR A 39 -11.19 -18.47 9.72
CA THR A 39 -12.33 -18.94 10.52
C THR A 39 -12.79 -20.34 10.10
N TYR A 40 -12.73 -20.67 8.80
CA TYR A 40 -13.09 -22.00 8.30
C TYR A 40 -12.03 -23.07 8.61
N LEU A 41 -10.75 -22.70 8.54
CA LEU A 41 -9.62 -23.61 8.81
C LEU A 41 -9.40 -23.86 10.31
N PHE A 42 -9.68 -22.87 11.16
CA PHE A 42 -9.43 -22.89 12.59
C PHE A 42 -10.69 -22.50 13.39
N PRO A 43 -11.76 -23.32 13.34
CA PRO A 43 -13.04 -23.00 13.97
C PRO A 43 -12.94 -22.86 15.50
N ASP A 44 -12.00 -23.57 16.14
CA ASP A 44 -11.83 -23.58 17.60
C ASP A 44 -11.26 -22.27 18.16
N TYR A 45 -10.64 -21.43 17.33
CA TYR A 45 -9.91 -20.23 17.77
C TYR A 45 -10.78 -18.95 17.87
N GLN A 46 -12.10 -19.05 17.69
CA GLN A 46 -13.04 -17.91 17.71
C GLN A 46 -12.51 -16.67 16.96
N ILE A 47 -12.03 -16.89 15.75
CA ILE A 47 -11.37 -15.86 14.93
C ILE A 47 -12.37 -14.77 14.54
N GLN A 48 -12.05 -13.52 14.91
CA GLN A 48 -12.77 -12.34 14.44
C GLN A 48 -12.18 -11.86 13.11
N ILE A 49 -13.02 -11.86 12.06
CA ILE A 49 -12.63 -11.42 10.71
C ILE A 49 -12.09 -9.98 10.71
N GLY A 50 -12.67 -9.11 11.56
CA GLY A 50 -12.28 -7.71 11.68
C GLY A 50 -10.80 -7.51 12.06
N THR A 51 -10.23 -8.41 12.86
CA THR A 51 -8.81 -8.37 13.24
C THR A 51 -7.90 -8.50 12.02
N PHE A 52 -8.20 -9.44 11.13
CA PHE A 52 -7.44 -9.66 9.90
C PHE A 52 -7.69 -8.54 8.87
N ALA A 53 -8.90 -7.99 8.82
CA ALA A 53 -9.22 -6.83 7.99
C ALA A 53 -8.36 -5.61 8.35
N ILE A 54 -8.26 -5.28 9.65
CA ILE A 54 -7.46 -4.17 10.16
C ILE A 54 -5.95 -4.45 9.95
N ALA A 55 -5.50 -5.68 10.24
CA ALA A 55 -4.11 -6.06 10.02
C ALA A 55 -3.70 -5.99 8.54
N GLY A 56 -4.59 -6.39 7.61
CA GLY A 56 -4.38 -6.31 6.17
C GLY A 56 -4.40 -4.88 5.63
N MET A 57 -5.25 -4.01 6.20
CA MET A 57 -5.34 -2.59 5.87
C MET A 57 -3.97 -1.90 6.00
N GLY A 58 -3.31 -2.07 7.13
CA GLY A 58 -1.96 -1.52 7.37
C GLY A 58 -0.87 -2.22 6.57
N ALA A 59 -0.96 -3.54 6.41
CA ALA A 59 0.08 -4.33 5.76
C ALA A 59 0.28 -3.97 4.28
N LEU A 60 -0.80 -3.78 3.51
CA LEU A 60 -0.67 -3.42 2.10
C LEU A 60 -0.07 -2.02 1.93
N PHE A 61 -0.45 -1.08 2.80
CA PHE A 61 0.15 0.26 2.82
C PHE A 61 1.65 0.19 3.17
N ALA A 62 2.00 -0.52 4.24
CA ALA A 62 3.38 -0.69 4.69
C ALA A 62 4.29 -1.29 3.60
N ALA A 63 3.82 -2.34 2.92
CA ALA A 63 4.57 -2.99 1.84
C ALA A 63 4.77 -2.09 0.61
N THR A 64 3.75 -1.30 0.25
CA THR A 64 3.77 -0.45 -0.95
C THR A 64 4.60 0.81 -0.76
N VAL A 65 4.43 1.47 0.40
CA VAL A 65 5.07 2.76 0.71
C VAL A 65 6.44 2.59 1.38
N ARG A 66 6.72 1.41 1.94
CA ARG A 66 7.93 1.12 2.73
C ARG A 66 8.02 1.95 4.02
N ALA A 67 6.87 2.23 4.63
CA ALA A 67 6.76 2.97 5.90
C ALA A 67 5.85 2.21 6.89
N PRO A 68 6.34 1.12 7.51
CA PRO A 68 5.51 0.25 8.36
C PRO A 68 4.99 0.96 9.62
N LEU A 69 5.83 1.75 10.30
CA LEU A 69 5.40 2.48 11.51
C LEU A 69 4.30 3.49 11.20
N THR A 70 4.44 4.25 10.11
CA THR A 70 3.41 5.20 9.66
C THR A 70 2.11 4.49 9.33
N GLY A 71 2.17 3.33 8.67
CA GLY A 71 0.98 2.52 8.38
C GLY A 71 0.26 2.02 9.63
N ILE A 72 1.02 1.53 10.62
CA ILE A 72 0.46 1.03 11.88
C ILE A 72 -0.22 2.16 12.66
N VAL A 73 0.49 3.27 12.87
CA VAL A 73 -0.06 4.43 13.61
C VAL A 73 -1.30 4.97 12.92
N LEU A 74 -1.29 5.08 11.60
CA LEU A 74 -2.44 5.59 10.89
C LEU A 74 -3.67 4.69 11.03
N VAL A 75 -3.51 3.37 10.88
CA VAL A 75 -4.63 2.44 11.02
C VAL A 75 -5.12 2.41 12.46
N LEU A 76 -4.23 2.50 13.45
CA LEU A 76 -4.61 2.66 14.86
C LEU A 76 -5.48 3.89 15.06
N GLU A 77 -5.05 5.06 14.60
CA GLU A 77 -5.81 6.31 14.74
C GLU A 77 -7.17 6.25 14.03
N MET A 78 -7.24 5.63 12.85
CA MET A 78 -8.51 5.52 12.10
C MET A 78 -9.50 4.52 12.70
N THR A 79 -9.01 3.50 13.42
CA THR A 79 -9.85 2.40 13.94
C THR A 79 -10.04 2.44 15.45
N ASP A 80 -9.25 3.25 16.16
CA ASP A 80 -9.20 3.39 17.61
C ASP A 80 -9.05 2.05 18.36
N ASN A 81 -8.39 1.07 17.73
CA ASN A 81 -8.27 -0.30 18.26
C ASN A 81 -6.82 -0.70 18.57
N TYR A 82 -6.35 -0.24 19.74
CA TYR A 82 -5.00 -0.50 20.23
C TYR A 82 -4.72 -1.95 20.62
N GLN A 83 -5.75 -2.76 20.86
CA GLN A 83 -5.58 -4.19 21.19
C GLN A 83 -4.97 -4.96 20.01
N LEU A 84 -5.12 -4.45 18.79
CA LEU A 84 -4.61 -5.08 17.57
C LEU A 84 -3.20 -4.64 17.18
N ILE A 85 -2.51 -3.88 18.02
CA ILE A 85 -1.18 -3.34 17.71
C ILE A 85 -0.15 -4.44 17.43
N LEU A 86 -0.14 -5.51 18.22
CA LEU A 86 0.79 -6.64 18.04
C LEU A 86 0.56 -7.38 16.71
N PRO A 87 -0.68 -7.81 16.38
CA PRO A 87 -0.99 -8.35 15.05
C PRO A 87 -0.56 -7.42 13.91
N MET A 88 -0.83 -6.12 14.03
CA MET A 88 -0.47 -5.15 13.00
C MET A 88 1.03 -4.99 12.81
N ILE A 89 1.82 -5.00 13.89
CA ILE A 89 3.28 -4.94 13.79
C ILE A 89 3.78 -6.16 13.01
N ILE A 90 3.32 -7.36 13.37
CA ILE A 90 3.74 -8.61 12.74
C ILE A 90 3.37 -8.61 11.25
N THR A 91 2.14 -8.24 10.90
CA THR A 91 1.69 -8.25 9.50
C THR A 91 2.36 -7.16 8.67
N CYS A 92 2.49 -5.93 9.18
CA CYS A 92 3.12 -4.83 8.47
C CYS A 92 4.62 -5.07 8.25
N LEU A 93 5.35 -5.54 9.26
CA LEU A 93 6.76 -5.88 9.11
C LEU A 93 6.93 -7.08 8.18
N GLY A 94 6.15 -8.14 8.34
CA GLY A 94 6.19 -9.31 7.45
C GLY A 94 5.93 -8.95 5.99
N ALA A 95 4.90 -8.15 5.73
CA ALA A 95 4.59 -7.67 4.37
C ALA A 95 5.71 -6.78 3.81
N THR A 96 6.30 -5.92 4.65
CA THR A 96 7.44 -5.08 4.26
C THR A 96 8.66 -5.93 3.90
N MET A 97 9.03 -6.89 4.74
CA MET A 97 10.17 -7.78 4.47
C MET A 97 9.95 -8.61 3.21
N LEU A 98 8.77 -9.22 3.04
CA LEU A 98 8.45 -9.98 1.82
C LEU A 98 8.54 -9.10 0.57
N ALA A 99 8.00 -7.89 0.61
CA ALA A 99 8.10 -6.97 -0.50
C ALA A 99 9.55 -6.51 -0.78
N GLN A 100 10.44 -6.50 0.22
CA GLN A 100 11.88 -6.25 -0.01
C GLN A 100 12.57 -7.46 -0.64
N LEU A 101 12.29 -8.67 -0.13
CA LEU A 101 12.86 -9.92 -0.64
C LEU A 101 12.48 -10.18 -2.10
N LEU A 102 11.27 -9.78 -2.51
CA LEU A 102 10.81 -9.86 -3.89
C LEU A 102 11.36 -8.73 -4.79
N GLY A 103 12.24 -7.86 -4.28
CA GLY A 103 12.83 -6.75 -5.05
C GLY A 103 11.90 -5.55 -5.27
N GLY A 104 10.81 -5.45 -4.51
CA GLY A 104 9.85 -4.35 -4.61
C GLY A 104 10.46 -3.02 -4.17
N ARG A 105 10.31 -1.98 -4.98
CA ARG A 105 10.77 -0.62 -4.67
C ARG A 105 9.65 0.22 -4.05
N PRO A 106 9.96 1.16 -3.12
CA PRO A 106 8.95 2.04 -2.55
C PRO A 106 8.28 2.88 -3.64
N ILE A 107 6.94 2.91 -3.64
CA ILE A 107 6.17 3.55 -4.71
C ILE A 107 6.50 5.03 -4.88
N TYR A 108 6.70 5.77 -3.78
CA TYR A 108 7.00 7.20 -3.85
C TYR A 108 8.39 7.48 -4.42
N THR A 109 9.36 6.61 -4.17
CA THR A 109 10.70 6.69 -4.79
C THR A 109 10.61 6.47 -6.30
N VAL A 110 9.83 5.47 -6.74
CA VAL A 110 9.58 5.21 -8.17
C VAL A 110 8.89 6.40 -8.85
N LEU A 111 7.89 7.00 -8.19
CA LEU A 111 7.18 8.16 -8.72
C LEU A 111 8.11 9.38 -8.82
N LEU A 112 8.93 9.62 -7.80
CA LEU A 112 9.91 10.72 -7.80
C LEU A 112 10.92 10.57 -8.96
N GLU A 113 11.51 9.39 -9.13
CA GLU A 113 12.43 9.12 -10.24
C GLU A 113 11.78 9.38 -11.61
N ARG A 114 10.52 8.96 -11.79
CA ARG A 114 9.78 9.22 -13.04
C ARG A 114 9.54 10.70 -13.31
N ILE A 115 9.29 11.49 -12.25
CA ILE A 115 9.11 12.94 -12.38
C ILE A 115 10.43 13.60 -12.79
N LEU A 116 11.54 13.25 -12.13
CA LEU A 116 12.87 13.80 -12.45
C LEU A 116 13.28 13.48 -13.89
N GLN A 117 13.12 12.23 -14.33
CA GLN A 117 13.44 11.81 -15.70
C GLN A 117 12.64 12.57 -16.76
N ARG A 118 11.35 12.87 -16.48
CA ARG A 118 10.52 13.67 -17.38
C ARG A 118 10.94 15.13 -17.44
N SER A 119 11.38 15.71 -16.31
CA SER A 119 11.89 17.09 -16.26
C SER A 119 13.18 17.23 -17.07
N GLU A 120 14.15 16.33 -16.88
CA GLU A 120 15.42 16.34 -17.64
C GLU A 120 15.20 16.15 -19.15
N ALA A 121 14.25 15.30 -19.55
CA ALA A 121 13.91 15.10 -20.96
C ALA A 121 13.29 16.35 -21.58
N LYS A 122 12.49 17.11 -20.81
CA LYS A 122 11.89 18.36 -21.25
C LYS A 122 12.95 19.44 -21.44
N GLU A 123 13.88 19.57 -20.50
CA GLU A 123 14.98 20.53 -20.55
C GLU A 123 15.93 20.29 -21.74
N LYS A 124 16.27 19.04 -22.05
CA LYS A 124 17.06 18.70 -23.25
C LYS A 124 16.34 18.98 -24.57
N THR A 125 15.01 18.94 -24.58
CA THR A 125 14.20 19.22 -25.78
C THR A 125 14.05 20.73 -26.00
N GLU A 126 14.09 21.52 -24.94
CA GLU A 126 13.99 22.98 -24.96
C GLU A 126 15.36 23.69 -25.05
N ALA A 127 16.48 22.96 -24.99
CA ALA A 127 17.82 23.50 -25.19
C ALA A 127 17.96 24.12 -26.61
N PRO A 128 18.45 25.37 -26.75
CA PRO A 128 18.63 26.01 -28.06
C PRO A 128 19.59 25.19 -28.91
N LYS A 129 19.21 24.84 -30.15
CA LYS A 129 20.16 24.32 -31.13
C LYS A 129 21.18 25.45 -31.41
N GLU A 130 22.42 25.26 -31.00
CA GLU A 130 23.52 26.17 -31.36
C GLU A 130 23.56 26.36 -32.88
N PRO A 131 23.57 27.60 -33.39
CA PRO A 131 23.71 27.85 -34.82
C PRO A 131 25.15 27.56 -35.23
N LEU A 132 25.31 26.59 -36.14
CA LEU A 132 26.54 26.33 -36.92
C LEU A 132 26.86 27.47 -37.87
#